data_AF-A0AAV7M558-F1
#
_entry.id   AF-A0AAV7M558-F1
#
_cell.length_a   1.000
_cell.length_b   1.000
_cell.length_c   1.000
_cell.angle_alpha   90.00
_cell.angle_beta   90.00
_cell.angle_gamma   90.00
#
_symmetry.space_group_name_H-M   'P 1'
#
loop_
_entity.id
_entity.type
_entity.pdbx_description
1 polymer ?
#
loop_
_entity_poly.entity_id
_entity_poly.type
_entity_poly.pdbx_seq_one_letter_code
_entity_poly.pdbx_strand_id
1 'polypeptide(L)'
;MWRTKKAHTTFHLVDSSTCQDTTKRHNNSPSVDCIPPTNPSPPEDKLDLILREIHDLRTAIEHRIDTIATDLSILRDDYRKLADRVLAAEGTLADVAPQHTWNTKAILDLQWHIQKLHNHAEDVESRTWRNNIRIMGLPEGEEGINPIQFIKKWFQMAVAPQDLSTVFVVERAHRVPPCCLPSGVPWWIGY
;
A
#
# COMPACT_ATOMS: atom_id res chain seq x y z
N MET A 1 -13.00 -18.47 -16.22
CA MET A 1 -13.10 -19.92 -16.49
C MET A 1 -11.88 -20.35 -17.30
N TRP A 2 -10.89 -21.01 -16.68
CA TRP A 2 -9.74 -21.56 -17.40
C TRP A 2 -9.58 -23.04 -17.00
N ARG A 3 -9.72 -23.95 -17.97
CA ARG A 3 -9.53 -25.40 -17.81
C ARG A 3 -8.10 -25.77 -18.21
N THR A 4 -7.33 -26.38 -17.31
CA THR A 4 -6.05 -27.03 -17.64
C THR A 4 -6.28 -28.50 -17.95
N LYS A 5 -5.80 -28.97 -19.11
CA LYS A 5 -5.78 -30.40 -19.48
C LYS A 5 -4.44 -30.98 -19.03
N LYS A 6 -4.48 -32.00 -18.16
CA LYS A 6 -3.32 -32.86 -17.83
C LYS A 6 -3.11 -33.86 -18.97
N ALA A 7 -1.89 -33.94 -19.51
CA ALA A 7 -1.48 -35.03 -20.38
C ALA A 7 -0.67 -36.05 -19.56
N HIS A 8 -0.99 -37.34 -19.73
CA HIS A 8 -0.33 -38.46 -19.07
C HIS A 8 0.83 -39.02 -19.91
N THR A 9 1.86 -39.44 -19.19
CA THR A 9 3.09 -40.12 -19.63
C THR A 9 2.85 -41.59 -19.93
N THR A 10 3.50 -42.12 -20.98
CA THR A 10 3.84 -43.55 -21.09
C THR A 10 5.19 -43.69 -21.80
N PHE A 11 6.17 -44.34 -21.17
CA PHE A 11 7.42 -44.78 -21.80
C PHE A 11 7.55 -46.29 -21.57
N HIS A 12 7.66 -47.05 -22.65
CA HIS A 12 7.76 -48.51 -22.61
C HIS A 12 9.22 -48.93 -22.41
N LEU A 13 9.50 -49.71 -21.35
CA LEU A 13 10.70 -50.51 -21.22
C LEU A 13 10.63 -51.70 -22.20
N VAL A 14 11.75 -51.99 -22.86
CA VAL A 14 11.97 -53.24 -23.59
C VAL A 14 13.17 -53.95 -22.95
N ASP A 15 12.87 -55.01 -22.19
CA ASP A 15 13.81 -56.08 -21.88
C ASP A 15 13.79 -57.10 -23.02
N SER A 16 14.94 -57.65 -23.37
CA SER A 16 15.06 -59.06 -23.81
C SER A 16 16.51 -59.52 -23.83
N SER A 17 16.84 -60.32 -22.83
CA SER A 17 17.92 -61.30 -22.77
C SER A 17 17.82 -62.34 -23.88
N THR A 18 18.96 -62.81 -24.42
CA THR A 18 19.06 -64.19 -24.93
C THR A 18 20.48 -64.72 -24.73
N CYS A 19 20.56 -65.73 -23.86
CA CYS A 19 21.71 -66.57 -23.59
C CYS A 19 21.46 -67.90 -24.31
N GLN A 20 22.38 -68.38 -25.15
CA GLN A 20 22.40 -69.79 -25.56
C GLN A 20 23.83 -70.32 -25.56
N ASP A 21 24.05 -71.17 -24.57
CA ASP A 21 25.15 -72.10 -24.35
C ASP A 21 24.93 -73.34 -25.24
N THR A 22 25.94 -73.75 -26.01
CA THR A 22 26.05 -75.15 -26.46
C THR A 22 27.50 -75.62 -26.42
N THR A 23 27.80 -76.35 -25.35
CA THR A 23 28.97 -77.19 -25.17
C THR A 23 28.95 -78.40 -26.11
N LYS A 24 30.04 -78.64 -26.86
CA LYS A 24 30.43 -79.97 -27.37
C LYS A 24 31.93 -80.19 -27.24
N ARG A 25 32.32 -81.07 -26.32
CA ARG A 25 33.65 -81.69 -26.20
C ARG A 25 33.79 -82.84 -27.20
N HIS A 26 34.95 -82.97 -27.83
CA HIS A 26 35.57 -84.28 -28.09
C HIS A 26 37.10 -84.13 -28.14
N ASN A 27 37.79 -85.10 -27.52
CA ASN A 27 39.21 -85.15 -27.22
C ASN A 27 40.09 -85.54 -28.42
N ASN A 28 41.38 -85.17 -28.41
CA ASN A 28 42.53 -86.06 -28.62
C ASN A 28 43.86 -85.36 -28.24
N SER A 29 44.71 -86.08 -27.50
CA SER A 29 46.02 -85.68 -26.95
C SER A 29 47.20 -85.96 -27.93
N PRO A 30 48.48 -85.90 -27.52
CA PRO A 30 49.30 -84.73 -27.14
C PRO A 30 50.59 -84.64 -28.02
N SER A 31 51.32 -83.51 -28.03
CA SER A 31 52.80 -83.49 -28.22
C SER A 31 53.44 -82.09 -28.10
N VAL A 32 54.36 -82.01 -27.13
CA VAL A 32 55.70 -81.37 -27.12
C VAL A 32 55.85 -79.84 -27.33
N ASP A 33 56.26 -79.19 -26.22
CA ASP A 33 57.19 -78.07 -26.01
C ASP A 33 57.48 -77.05 -27.14
N CYS A 34 57.27 -75.76 -26.83
CA CYS A 34 58.25 -74.66 -26.96
C CYS A 34 57.66 -73.31 -26.46
N ILE A 35 58.42 -72.60 -25.63
CA ILE A 35 58.24 -71.20 -25.17
C ILE A 35 59.45 -70.40 -25.71
N PRO A 36 59.48 -69.06 -25.92
CA PRO A 36 58.48 -68.03 -26.28
C PRO A 36 58.92 -67.22 -27.55
N PRO A 37 58.29 -66.08 -27.89
CA PRO A 37 58.84 -64.82 -27.40
C PRO A 37 57.79 -63.86 -26.84
N THR A 38 58.18 -63.18 -25.76
CA THR A 38 57.47 -62.12 -25.05
C THR A 38 57.12 -60.97 -25.99
N ASN A 39 55.84 -60.79 -26.28
CA ASN A 39 55.33 -59.54 -26.85
C ASN A 39 55.28 -58.47 -25.74
N PRO A 40 55.74 -57.24 -25.99
CA PRO A 40 55.50 -56.14 -25.05
C PRO A 40 54.00 -55.84 -24.99
N SER A 41 53.44 -55.81 -23.78
CA SER A 41 52.05 -55.44 -23.52
C SER A 41 51.74 -54.02 -24.00
N PRO A 42 50.51 -53.73 -24.48
CA PRO A 42 50.06 -52.36 -24.77
C PRO A 42 49.93 -51.53 -23.47
N PRO A 43 49.90 -50.19 -23.53
CA PRO A 43 50.05 -49.31 -22.38
C PRO A 43 48.78 -49.29 -21.49
N GLU A 44 48.73 -50.19 -20.50
CA GLU A 44 47.65 -50.29 -19.50
C GLU A 44 47.42 -48.97 -18.74
N ASP A 45 48.48 -48.16 -18.55
CA ASP A 45 48.45 -46.86 -17.85
C ASP A 45 47.49 -45.82 -18.47
N LYS A 46 47.31 -45.84 -19.80
CA LYS A 46 46.45 -44.84 -20.48
C LYS A 46 44.97 -45.17 -20.33
N LEU A 47 44.63 -46.45 -20.27
CA LEU A 47 43.25 -46.90 -20.11
C LEU A 47 42.77 -46.62 -18.68
N ASP A 48 43.60 -46.90 -17.69
CA ASP A 48 43.30 -46.64 -16.28
C ASP A 48 43.12 -45.15 -15.98
N LEU A 49 43.93 -44.30 -16.62
CA LEU A 49 43.78 -42.85 -16.52
C LEU A 49 42.44 -42.36 -17.07
N ILE A 50 41.98 -42.91 -18.21
CA ILE A 50 40.69 -42.55 -18.82
C ILE A 50 39.53 -43.01 -17.94
N LEU A 51 39.60 -44.22 -17.38
CA LEU A 51 38.57 -44.74 -16.48
C LEU A 51 38.44 -43.92 -15.21
N ARG A 52 39.57 -43.46 -14.65
CA ARG A 52 39.58 -42.55 -13.49
C ARG A 52 38.91 -41.22 -13.83
N GLU A 53 39.28 -40.60 -14.95
CA GLU A 53 38.69 -39.32 -15.36
C GLU A 53 37.18 -39.43 -15.61
N ILE A 54 36.70 -40.54 -16.19
CA ILE A 54 35.26 -40.80 -16.36
C ILE A 54 34.56 -40.91 -15.00
N HIS A 55 35.18 -41.58 -14.03
CA HIS A 55 34.64 -41.70 -12.68
C HIS A 55 34.60 -40.33 -11.97
N ASP A 56 35.66 -39.52 -12.10
CA ASP A 56 35.74 -38.18 -11.52
C ASP A 56 34.69 -37.24 -12.14
N LEU A 57 34.51 -37.28 -13.46
CA LEU A 57 33.44 -36.53 -14.14
C LEU A 57 32.05 -37.00 -13.70
N ARG A 58 31.84 -38.30 -13.55
CA ARG A 58 30.57 -38.86 -13.09
C ARG A 58 30.24 -38.36 -11.68
N THR A 59 31.16 -38.46 -10.74
CA THR A 59 30.96 -37.98 -9.37
C THR A 59 30.76 -36.47 -9.31
N ALA A 60 31.47 -35.70 -10.13
CA ALA A 60 31.26 -34.26 -10.24
C ALA A 60 29.86 -33.90 -10.79
N ILE A 61 29.35 -34.66 -11.76
CA ILE A 61 27.99 -34.48 -12.29
C ILE A 61 26.95 -34.84 -11.23
N GLU A 62 27.13 -35.98 -10.53
CA GLU A 62 26.25 -36.40 -9.44
C GLU A 62 26.17 -35.31 -8.35
N HIS A 63 27.31 -34.79 -7.89
CA HIS A 63 27.37 -33.69 -6.92
C HIS A 63 26.66 -32.42 -7.41
N ARG A 64 26.84 -32.03 -8.67
CA ARG A 64 26.17 -30.84 -9.24
C ARG A 64 24.67 -31.04 -9.35
N ILE A 65 24.21 -32.26 -9.66
CA ILE A 65 22.79 -32.61 -9.67
C ILE A 65 22.21 -32.50 -8.26
N ASP A 66 22.92 -33.03 -7.26
CA ASP A 66 22.48 -32.94 -5.85
C ASP A 66 22.39 -31.47 -5.40
N THR A 67 23.38 -30.64 -5.77
CA THR A 67 23.37 -29.20 -5.47
C THR A 67 22.17 -28.50 -6.12
N ILE A 68 21.88 -28.80 -7.39
CA ILE A 68 20.72 -28.23 -8.08
C ILE A 68 19.42 -28.71 -7.42
N ALA A 69 19.34 -29.97 -7.01
CA ALA A 69 18.17 -30.52 -6.33
C ALA A 69 17.93 -29.82 -4.99
N THR A 70 18.99 -29.53 -4.22
CA THR A 70 18.88 -28.77 -2.97
C THR A 70 18.43 -27.33 -3.22
N ASP A 71 19.00 -26.65 -4.20
CA ASP A 71 18.65 -25.26 -4.53
C ASP A 71 17.19 -25.15 -4.99
N LEU A 72 16.73 -26.10 -5.82
CA LEU A 72 15.32 -26.17 -6.24
C LEU A 72 14.37 -26.42 -5.08
N SER A 73 14.77 -27.23 -4.09
CA SER A 73 13.97 -27.43 -2.88
C SER A 73 13.85 -26.14 -2.08
N ILE A 74 14.95 -25.42 -1.89
CA ILE A 74 14.96 -24.14 -1.17
C ILE A 74 14.09 -23.11 -1.89
N LEU A 75 14.26 -22.96 -3.20
CA LEU A 75 13.46 -22.02 -4.01
C LEU A 75 11.97 -22.33 -3.95
N ARG A 76 11.59 -23.61 -3.97
CA ARG A 76 10.19 -24.02 -3.82
C ARG A 76 9.63 -23.58 -2.47
N ASP A 77 10.40 -23.76 -1.41
CA ASP A 77 9.97 -23.42 -0.05
C ASP A 77 9.85 -21.91 0.13
N ASP A 78 10.79 -21.14 -0.43
CA ASP A 78 10.73 -19.68 -0.42
C ASP A 78 9.60 -19.12 -1.29
N TYR A 79 9.34 -19.74 -2.45
CA TYR A 79 8.18 -19.41 -3.27
C TYR A 79 6.86 -19.65 -2.50
N ARG A 80 6.78 -20.74 -1.75
CA ARG A 80 5.61 -21.04 -0.91
C ARG A 80 5.43 -19.99 0.19
N LYS A 81 6.49 -19.65 0.92
CA LYS A 81 6.45 -18.58 1.95
C LYS A 81 6.03 -17.24 1.35
N LEU A 82 6.52 -16.91 0.15
CA LEU A 82 6.13 -15.69 -0.53
C LEU A 82 4.64 -15.72 -0.91
N ALA A 83 4.15 -16.83 -1.47
CA ALA A 83 2.75 -16.99 -1.79
C ALA A 83 1.85 -16.83 -0.55
N ASP A 84 2.23 -17.45 0.58
CA ASP A 84 1.49 -17.35 1.84
C ASP A 84 1.45 -15.89 2.36
N ARG A 85 2.59 -15.17 2.27
CA ARG A 85 2.66 -13.75 2.67
C ARG A 85 1.82 -12.85 1.76
N VAL A 86 1.80 -13.11 0.46
CA VAL A 86 0.98 -12.37 -0.50
C VAL A 86 -0.50 -12.59 -0.19
N LEU A 87 -0.93 -13.83 0.02
CA LEU A 87 -2.31 -14.14 0.38
C LEU A 87 -2.72 -13.48 1.69
N ALA A 88 -1.85 -13.46 2.70
CA ALA A 88 -2.12 -12.77 3.95
C ALA A 88 -2.28 -11.25 3.74
N ALA A 89 -1.39 -10.63 2.95
CA ALA A 89 -1.47 -9.21 2.64
C ALA A 89 -2.71 -8.83 1.79
N GLU A 90 -3.10 -9.69 0.84
CA GLU A 90 -4.33 -9.52 0.07
C GLU A 90 -5.56 -9.65 0.97
N GLY A 91 -5.55 -10.58 1.94
CA GLY A 91 -6.60 -10.72 2.94
C GLY A 91 -6.77 -9.47 3.80
N THR A 92 -5.67 -8.93 4.34
CA THR A 92 -5.75 -7.69 5.14
C THR A 92 -6.22 -6.50 4.29
N LEU A 93 -5.82 -6.42 3.02
CA LEU A 93 -6.31 -5.38 2.12
C LEU A 93 -7.82 -5.53 1.85
N ALA A 94 -8.30 -6.76 1.66
CA ALA A 94 -9.72 -7.04 1.45
C ALA A 94 -10.56 -6.62 2.67
N ASP A 95 -10.03 -6.78 3.89
CA ASP A 95 -10.70 -6.38 5.12
C ASP A 95 -10.68 -4.86 5.34
N VAL A 96 -9.54 -4.19 5.04
CA VAL A 96 -9.35 -2.75 5.30
C VAL A 96 -10.03 -1.87 4.25
N ALA A 97 -10.05 -2.29 2.99
CA ALA A 97 -10.64 -1.53 1.88
C ALA A 97 -12.09 -1.08 2.15
N PRO A 98 -13.04 -1.94 2.57
CA PRO A 98 -14.41 -1.50 2.85
C PRO A 98 -14.48 -0.52 4.01
N GLN A 99 -13.70 -0.72 5.08
CA GLN A 99 -13.65 0.20 6.22
C GLN A 99 -13.17 1.59 5.80
N HIS A 100 -12.15 1.66 4.93
CA HIS A 100 -11.66 2.92 4.39
C HIS A 100 -12.75 3.65 3.58
N THR A 101 -13.49 2.92 2.74
CA THR A 101 -14.60 3.53 1.96
C THR A 101 -15.73 4.04 2.86
N TRP A 102 -16.09 3.28 3.91
CA TRP A 102 -17.07 3.70 4.90
C TRP A 102 -16.64 4.97 5.64
N ASN A 103 -15.41 4.98 6.17
CA ASN A 103 -14.86 6.13 6.89
C ASN A 103 -14.82 7.37 6.00
N THR A 104 -14.39 7.22 4.74
CA THR A 104 -14.39 8.34 3.77
C THR A 104 -15.79 8.92 3.58
N LYS A 105 -16.80 8.07 3.43
CA LYS A 105 -18.20 8.51 3.30
C LYS A 105 -18.69 9.24 4.56
N ALA A 106 -18.39 8.71 5.73
CA ALA A 106 -18.77 9.33 7.01
C ALA A 106 -18.11 10.70 7.18
N ILE A 107 -16.84 10.85 6.80
CA ILE A 107 -16.14 12.14 6.84
C ILE A 107 -16.82 13.15 5.92
N LEU A 108 -17.16 12.77 4.69
CA LEU A 108 -17.86 13.65 3.75
C LEU A 108 -19.22 14.10 4.27
N ASP A 109 -19.99 13.19 4.87
CA ASP A 109 -21.30 13.52 5.47
C ASP A 109 -21.16 14.48 6.66
N LEU A 110 -20.16 14.25 7.52
CA LEU A 110 -19.85 15.14 8.64
C LEU A 110 -19.41 16.52 8.15
N GLN A 111 -18.56 16.60 7.13
CA GLN A 111 -18.15 17.87 6.53
C GLN A 111 -19.34 18.65 5.98
N TRP A 112 -20.27 17.96 5.30
CA TRP A 112 -21.49 18.57 4.82
C TRP A 112 -22.35 19.12 5.96
N HIS A 113 -22.52 18.35 7.04
CA HIS A 113 -23.25 18.80 8.23
C HIS A 113 -22.60 20.01 8.89
N ILE A 114 -21.27 20.00 9.04
CA ILE A 114 -20.52 21.13 9.60
C ILE A 114 -20.74 22.37 8.74
N GLN A 115 -20.61 22.26 7.41
CA GLN A 115 -20.83 23.41 6.53
C GLN A 115 -22.27 23.94 6.64
N LYS A 116 -23.26 23.04 6.69
CA LYS A 116 -24.66 23.42 6.84
C LYS A 116 -24.91 24.16 8.15
N LEU A 117 -24.36 23.66 9.25
CA LEU A 117 -24.46 24.30 10.56
C LEU A 117 -23.73 25.64 10.59
N HIS A 118 -22.56 25.72 9.96
CA HIS A 118 -21.80 26.96 9.85
C HIS A 118 -22.59 28.03 9.09
N ASN A 119 -23.12 27.71 7.90
CA ASN A 119 -23.94 28.63 7.13
C ASN A 119 -25.20 29.07 7.91
N HIS A 120 -25.78 28.16 8.69
CA HIS A 120 -26.93 28.51 9.53
C HIS A 120 -26.54 29.47 10.66
N ALA A 121 -25.42 29.21 11.34
CA ALA A 121 -24.90 30.09 12.38
C ALA A 121 -24.59 31.48 11.81
N GLU A 122 -23.92 31.54 10.65
CA GLU A 122 -23.60 32.79 9.96
C GLU A 122 -24.86 33.58 9.56
N ASP A 123 -25.91 32.91 9.03
CA ASP A 123 -27.17 33.59 8.71
C ASP A 123 -27.87 34.12 9.97
N VAL A 124 -27.86 33.36 11.06
CA VAL A 124 -28.43 33.80 12.35
C VAL A 124 -27.65 35.00 12.88
N GLU A 125 -26.31 34.92 12.94
CA GLU A 125 -25.46 36.02 13.40
C GLU A 125 -25.67 37.27 12.54
N SER A 126 -25.65 37.11 11.22
CA SER A 126 -25.95 38.17 10.27
C SER A 126 -27.31 38.81 10.54
N ARG A 127 -28.37 38.02 10.75
CA ARG A 127 -29.70 38.55 11.08
C ARG A 127 -29.72 39.29 12.41
N THR A 128 -28.99 38.81 13.41
CA THR A 128 -28.90 39.50 14.71
C THR A 128 -28.14 40.82 14.62
N TRP A 129 -27.21 40.96 13.67
CA TRP A 129 -26.40 42.16 13.51
C TRP A 129 -26.89 43.12 12.43
N ARG A 130 -27.73 42.68 11.48
CA ARG A 130 -28.29 43.52 10.40
C ARG A 130 -28.93 44.82 10.91
N ASN A 131 -29.56 44.78 12.08
CA ASN A 131 -30.23 45.94 12.66
C ASN A 131 -29.37 46.70 13.69
N ASN A 132 -28.13 46.24 13.92
CA ASN A 132 -27.22 46.84 14.89
C ASN A 132 -26.14 47.64 14.18
N ILE A 133 -26.10 48.96 14.42
CA ILE A 133 -25.07 49.85 13.89
C ILE A 133 -24.06 50.17 14.99
N ARG A 134 -22.77 50.12 14.68
CA ARG A 134 -21.68 50.58 15.55
C ARG A 134 -21.14 51.91 15.05
N ILE A 135 -21.11 52.92 15.93
CA ILE A 135 -20.57 54.24 15.64
C ILE A 135 -19.24 54.37 16.38
N MET A 136 -18.17 54.67 15.64
CA MET A 136 -16.81 54.79 16.15
C MET A 136 -16.38 56.26 16.19
N GLY A 137 -15.54 56.64 17.15
CA GLY A 137 -14.98 57.99 17.24
C GLY A 137 -15.84 59.03 17.98
N LEU A 138 -16.91 58.59 18.68
CA LEU A 138 -17.69 59.47 19.56
C LEU A 138 -16.98 59.66 20.92
N PRO A 139 -16.63 60.91 21.31
CA PRO A 139 -16.05 61.20 22.61
C PRO A 139 -16.91 60.69 23.77
N GLU A 140 -16.27 60.28 24.86
CA GLU A 140 -16.97 59.78 26.04
C GLU A 140 -17.81 60.88 26.70
N GLY A 141 -19.06 60.57 27.03
CA GLY A 141 -19.97 61.47 27.74
C GLY A 141 -20.83 62.39 26.86
N GLU A 142 -20.60 62.48 25.54
CA GLU A 142 -21.41 63.34 24.65
C GLU A 142 -22.90 62.92 24.58
N GLU A 143 -23.20 61.66 24.84
CA GLU A 143 -24.55 61.11 24.82
C GLU A 143 -25.46 61.64 25.94
N GLY A 144 -24.87 62.16 27.03
CA GLY A 144 -25.59 62.57 28.22
C GLY A 144 -26.34 61.42 28.89
N ILE A 145 -27.51 61.72 29.45
CA ILE A 145 -28.32 60.77 30.26
C ILE A 145 -29.09 59.78 29.37
N ASN A 146 -29.43 60.18 28.13
CA ASN A 146 -30.34 59.44 27.24
C ASN A 146 -29.70 59.14 25.88
N PRO A 147 -28.96 58.03 25.73
CA PRO A 147 -28.23 57.70 24.50
C PRO A 147 -29.15 57.53 23.28
N ILE A 148 -30.39 57.05 23.49
CA ILE A 148 -31.38 56.86 22.42
C ILE A 148 -31.76 58.21 21.77
N GLN A 149 -32.01 59.25 22.58
CA GLN A 149 -32.37 60.57 22.07
C GLN A 149 -31.18 61.24 21.38
N PHE A 150 -29.97 61.05 21.93
CA PHE A 150 -28.74 61.53 21.32
C PHE A 150 -28.56 60.94 19.92
N ILE A 151 -28.62 59.61 19.77
CA ILE A 151 -28.43 58.94 18.47
C ILE A 151 -29.47 59.38 17.44
N LYS A 152 -30.75 59.55 17.82
CA LYS A 152 -31.77 60.06 16.90
C LYS A 152 -31.42 61.44 16.34
N LYS A 153 -31.01 62.36 17.22
CA LYS A 153 -30.59 63.72 16.83
C LYS A 153 -29.31 63.69 16.00
N TRP A 154 -28.32 62.91 16.44
CA TRP A 154 -27.05 62.77 15.74
C TRP A 154 -27.24 62.24 14.31
N PHE A 155 -28.11 61.25 14.12
CA PHE A 155 -28.39 60.69 12.81
C PHE A 155 -29.14 61.67 11.89
N GLN A 156 -30.11 62.43 12.42
CA GLN A 156 -30.75 63.54 11.70
C GLN A 156 -29.74 64.61 11.27
N MET A 157 -28.75 64.92 12.12
CA MET A 157 -27.70 65.87 11.78
C MET A 157 -26.71 65.31 10.74
N ALA A 158 -26.33 64.04 10.85
CA ALA A 158 -25.26 63.43 10.07
C ALA A 158 -25.70 62.96 8.66
N VAL A 159 -26.93 62.46 8.51
CA VAL A 159 -27.38 61.79 7.27
C VAL A 159 -28.31 62.66 6.43
N ALA A 160 -29.36 63.22 7.02
CA ALA A 160 -30.28 64.11 6.30
C ALA A 160 -31.07 65.00 7.27
N PRO A 161 -31.17 66.33 7.04
CA PRO A 161 -31.91 67.25 7.90
C PRO A 161 -33.43 67.05 7.95
N GLN A 162 -33.97 66.08 7.20
CA GLN A 162 -35.40 65.77 7.23
C GLN A 162 -35.75 64.97 8.48
N ASP A 163 -37.01 65.07 8.90
CA ASP A 163 -37.47 64.34 10.07
C ASP A 163 -37.54 62.83 9.78
N LEU A 164 -36.47 62.13 10.12
CA LEU A 164 -36.36 60.68 10.00
C LEU A 164 -37.09 59.92 11.12
N SER A 165 -37.81 60.61 12.01
CA SER A 165 -38.53 59.99 13.13
C SER A 165 -39.59 58.97 12.68
N THR A 166 -40.11 59.12 11.46
CA THR A 166 -41.06 58.19 10.83
C THR A 166 -40.40 57.05 10.08
N VAL A 167 -39.10 57.15 9.80
CA VAL A 167 -38.35 56.22 8.93
C VAL A 167 -37.66 55.12 9.74
N PHE A 168 -37.19 55.42 10.96
CA PHE A 168 -36.53 54.43 11.80
C PHE A 168 -36.82 54.60 13.30
N VAL A 169 -36.81 53.47 14.02
CA VAL A 169 -36.98 53.42 15.47
C VAL A 169 -35.73 52.83 16.09
N VAL A 170 -35.17 53.52 17.08
CA VAL A 170 -34.03 53.03 17.87
C VAL A 170 -34.58 52.28 19.08
N GLU A 171 -34.40 50.95 19.10
CA GLU A 171 -34.84 50.11 20.22
C GLU A 171 -33.90 50.19 21.43
N ARG A 172 -32.59 50.18 21.18
CA ARG A 172 -31.55 50.23 22.22
C ARG A 172 -30.34 51.03 21.74
N ALA A 173 -29.80 51.87 22.61
CA ALA A 173 -28.52 52.55 22.40
C ALA A 173 -27.71 52.44 23.69
N HIS A 174 -26.45 52.02 23.56
CA HIS A 174 -25.54 51.81 24.67
C HIS A 174 -24.10 51.78 24.14
N ARG A 175 -23.13 52.17 24.98
CA ARG A 175 -21.72 51.94 24.67
C ARG A 175 -21.40 50.46 24.80
N VAL A 176 -20.64 49.96 23.83
CA VAL A 176 -20.06 48.62 23.93
C VAL A 176 -18.89 48.72 24.90
N PRO A 177 -18.86 47.95 25.99
CA PRO A 177 -17.72 47.96 26.89
C PRO A 177 -16.44 47.60 26.12
N PRO A 178 -15.27 48.12 26.52
CA PRO A 178 -14.01 47.70 25.93
C PRO A 178 -13.94 46.17 25.96
N CYS A 179 -13.95 45.55 24.78
CA CYS A 179 -13.79 44.12 24.69
C CYS A 179 -12.43 43.77 25.29
N CYS A 180 -12.37 42.78 26.17
CA CYS A 180 -11.12 42.16 26.59
C CYS A 180 -10.55 41.40 25.38
N LEU A 181 -9.99 42.13 24.42
CA LEU A 181 -9.22 41.53 23.34
C LEU A 181 -7.92 40.97 23.96
N PRO A 182 -7.54 39.72 23.68
CA PRO A 182 -6.17 39.30 23.92
C PRO A 182 -5.26 40.28 23.19
N SER A 183 -4.27 40.83 23.90
CA SER A 183 -3.35 41.84 23.37
C SER A 183 -2.75 41.36 22.05
N GLY A 184 -3.08 42.02 20.93
CA GLY A 184 -2.44 41.76 19.63
C GLY A 184 -3.36 41.49 18.43
N VAL A 185 -4.69 41.41 18.60
CA VAL A 185 -5.59 41.20 17.44
C VAL A 185 -6.20 42.54 16.97
N PRO A 186 -5.95 42.96 15.71
CA PRO A 186 -6.55 44.17 15.15
C PRO A 186 -8.07 44.03 15.02
N TRP A 187 -8.80 45.11 15.30
CA TRP A 187 -10.26 45.21 15.32
C TRP A 187 -10.95 45.14 13.94
N TRP A 188 -10.18 44.87 12.88
CA TRP A 188 -10.62 44.87 11.48
C TRP A 188 -10.55 43.50 10.81
N ILE A 189 -10.11 42.45 11.53
CA ILE A 189 -10.13 41.10 10.96
C ILE A 189 -11.58 40.61 11.02
N GLY A 190 -12.35 41.03 10.02
CA GLY A 190 -13.58 40.35 9.63
C GLY A 190 -13.23 38.97 9.09
N TYR A 191 -14.02 37.98 9.50
CA TYR A 191 -14.17 36.73 8.77
C TYR A 191 -14.97 36.97 7.49
#